data_AF-A0A2N0HBR5-F1
#
_entry.id   AF-A0A2N0HBR5-F1
#
_cell.length_a   1.000
_cell.length_b   1.000
_cell.length_c   1.000
_cell.angle_alpha   90.00
_cell.angle_beta   90.00
_cell.angle_gamma   90.00
#
_symmetry.space_group_name_H-M   'P 1'
#
loop_
_entity.id
_entity.type
_entity.pdbx_description
1 polymer ?
#
loop_
_entity_poly.entity_id
_entity_poly.type
_entity_poly.pdbx_seq_one_letter_code
_entity_poly.pdbx_strand_id
1 'polypeptide(L)'
;MNSLLGNITKITTEGSLSLVQLKVQNTILTSIVIDTPETSDYLKTGNNVKVLFKETEVILAKNISGIISLQNKMDCIVDSFEKGKLLSKIILNFGENKITSVITRNAFDQLGIQEKDEITAMIKTNEISLSND
;
A
#
# COMPACT_ATOMS: atom_id res chain seq x y z
N MET A 1 2.14 -8.16 8.26
CA MET A 1 2.21 -6.70 8.06
C MET A 1 3.12 -6.44 6.88
N ASN A 2 2.69 -5.69 5.87
CA ASN A 2 3.58 -5.21 4.81
C ASN A 2 4.42 -4.04 5.32
N SER A 3 5.66 -3.95 4.86
CA SER A 3 6.59 -2.87 5.19
C SER A 3 7.41 -2.51 3.96
N LEU A 4 7.35 -1.24 3.55
CA LEU A 4 8.13 -0.68 2.47
C LEU A 4 8.97 0.48 3.00
N LEU A 5 10.15 0.73 2.42
CA LEU A 5 10.90 1.94 2.71
C LEU A 5 10.43 3.07 1.80
N GLY A 6 10.12 4.22 2.40
CA GLY A 6 9.67 5.41 1.69
C GLY A 6 10.37 6.67 2.17
N ASN A 7 10.53 7.63 1.27
CA ASN A 7 11.03 8.96 1.58
C ASN A 7 9.89 9.97 1.64
N ILE A 8 9.80 10.76 2.71
CA ILE A 8 8.78 11.81 2.82
C ILE A 8 9.12 12.95 1.83
N THR A 9 8.20 13.23 0.92
CA THR A 9 8.38 14.26 -0.13
C THR A 9 7.55 15.52 0.10
N LYS A 10 6.41 15.39 0.80
CA LYS A 10 5.55 16.51 1.16
C LYS A 10 4.74 16.17 2.40
N ILE A 11 4.46 17.19 3.21
CA ILE A 11 3.57 17.09 4.38
C ILE A 11 2.56 18.23 4.28
N THR A 12 1.28 17.94 4.52
CA THR A 12 0.22 18.95 4.66
C THR A 12 -0.52 18.64 5.95
N THR A 13 -0.54 19.60 6.88
CA THR A 13 -1.07 19.41 8.23
C THR A 13 -2.31 20.26 8.45
N GLU A 14 -3.33 19.66 9.05
CA GLU A 14 -4.56 20.34 9.48
C GLU A 14 -4.98 19.78 10.85
N GLY A 15 -4.98 20.63 11.87
CA GLY A 15 -5.20 20.20 13.25
C GLY A 15 -4.13 19.19 13.70
N SER A 16 -4.56 18.02 14.19
CA SER A 16 -3.69 16.92 14.61
C SER A 16 -3.36 15.91 13.51
N LEU A 17 -3.85 16.14 12.28
CA LEU A 17 -3.67 15.22 11.16
C LEU A 17 -2.64 15.77 10.18
N SER A 18 -1.81 14.87 9.66
CA SER A 18 -0.94 15.17 8.52
C SER A 18 -1.20 14.22 7.36
N LEU A 19 -1.45 14.79 6.19
CA LEU A 19 -1.38 14.11 4.91
C LEU A 19 0.07 14.12 4.42
N VAL A 20 0.65 12.94 4.31
CA VAL A 20 2.07 12.72 4.00
C VAL A 20 2.17 12.10 2.62
N GLN A 21 2.95 12.72 1.73
CA GLN A 21 3.32 12.15 0.45
C GLN A 21 4.69 11.46 0.58
N LEU A 22 4.77 10.23 0.07
CA LEU A 22 5.91 9.35 0.20
C LEU A 22 6.36 8.90 -1.19
N LYS A 23 7.67 8.91 -1.45
CA LYS A 23 8.25 8.24 -2.60
C LYS A 23 8.75 6.86 -2.19
N VAL A 24 8.18 5.81 -2.77
CA VAL A 24 8.59 4.42 -2.60
C VAL A 24 9.03 3.90 -3.96
N GLN A 25 10.32 3.65 -4.13
CA GLN A 25 10.93 3.42 -5.45
C GLN A 25 10.52 4.53 -6.45
N ASN A 26 9.78 4.18 -7.51
CA ASN A 26 9.29 5.12 -8.53
C ASN A 26 7.80 5.48 -8.35
N THR A 27 7.16 5.03 -7.26
CA THR A 27 5.74 5.24 -7.00
C THR A 27 5.55 6.28 -5.88
N ILE A 28 4.57 7.16 -6.07
CA ILE A 28 4.13 8.09 -5.03
C ILE A 28 2.96 7.48 -4.27
N LEU A 29 3.11 7.39 -2.95
CA LEU A 29 2.07 6.99 -2.02
C LEU A 29 1.69 8.16 -1.12
N THR A 30 0.56 8.02 -0.46
CA THR A 30 0.01 8.97 0.51
C THR A 30 -0.47 8.24 1.75
N SER A 31 -0.24 8.85 2.90
CA SER A 31 -0.71 8.38 4.20
C SER A 31 -1.36 9.54 4.97
N ILE A 32 -2.39 9.25 5.76
CA ILE A 32 -2.89 10.18 6.79
C ILE A 32 -2.48 9.61 8.15
N VAL A 33 -1.78 10.42 8.95
CA VAL A 33 -1.34 10.07 10.31
C VAL A 33 -1.88 11.06 11.34
N ILE A 34 -2.05 10.59 12.59
CA ILE A 34 -2.38 11.43 13.75
C ILE A 34 -1.08 11.91 14.39
N ASP A 35 -0.31 12.64 13.61
CA ASP A 35 0.96 13.25 14.01
C ASP A 35 1.15 14.54 13.20
N THR A 36 1.96 15.44 13.73
CA THR A 36 2.41 16.66 13.05
C THR A 36 3.94 16.74 13.09
N PRO A 37 4.58 17.56 12.22
CA PRO A 37 6.02 17.79 12.31
C PRO A 37 6.50 18.33 13.67
N GLU A 38 5.58 18.91 14.46
CA GLU A 38 5.84 19.45 15.80
C GLU A 38 5.76 18.36 16.88
N THR A 39 4.92 17.35 16.69
CA THR A 39 4.70 16.26 17.66
C THR A 39 5.55 15.02 17.38
N SER A 40 6.12 14.92 16.18
CA SER A 40 6.85 13.74 15.75
C SER A 40 8.10 14.07 14.92
N ASP A 41 9.26 13.63 15.42
CA ASP A 41 10.56 13.95 14.82
C ASP A 41 10.81 13.31 13.46
N TYR A 42 10.18 12.17 13.18
CA TYR A 42 10.34 11.48 11.90
C TYR A 42 9.56 12.17 10.79
N LEU A 43 8.54 12.96 11.12
CA LEU A 43 7.61 13.55 10.16
C LEU A 43 8.19 14.83 9.55
N LYS A 44 9.29 14.71 8.81
CA LYS A 44 9.99 15.81 8.14
C LYS A 44 10.27 15.44 6.69
N THR A 45 10.15 16.42 5.80
CA THR A 45 10.47 16.20 4.37
C THR A 45 11.93 15.80 4.22
N GLY A 46 12.20 14.80 3.39
CA GLY A 46 13.52 14.20 3.20
C GLY A 46 13.83 13.02 4.12
N ASN A 47 13.05 12.79 5.18
CA ASN A 47 13.27 11.64 6.05
C ASN A 47 12.84 10.33 5.39
N ASN A 48 13.59 9.26 5.68
CA ASN A 48 13.18 7.90 5.37
C ASN A 48 12.32 7.34 6.51
N VAL A 49 11.28 6.62 6.13
CA VAL A 49 10.31 6.01 7.03
C VAL A 49 9.89 4.64 6.52
N LYS A 50 9.41 3.80 7.42
CA LYS A 50 8.68 2.58 7.07
C LYS A 50 7.23 2.93 6.78
N VAL A 51 6.77 2.49 5.61
CA VAL A 51 5.38 2.55 5.15
C VAL A 51 4.74 1.20 5.46
N LEU A 52 3.80 1.20 6.41
CA LEU A 52 3.21 -0.01 6.99
C LEU A 52 1.74 -0.11 6.63
N PHE A 53 1.30 -1.29 6.23
CA PHE A 53 -0.12 -1.57 5.99
C PHE A 53 -0.42 -3.06 6.12
N LYS A 54 -1.63 -3.37 6.60
CA LYS A 54 -2.06 -4.76 6.80
C LYS A 54 -2.35 -5.42 5.45
N GLU A 55 -2.10 -6.71 5.37
CA GLU A 55 -2.38 -7.53 4.18
C GLU A 55 -3.87 -7.51 3.79
N THR A 56 -4.77 -7.39 4.77
CA THR A 56 -6.22 -7.34 4.59
C THR A 56 -6.71 -5.98 4.05
N GLU A 57 -5.89 -4.93 4.11
CA GLU A 57 -6.23 -3.61 3.57
C GLU A 57 -5.72 -3.43 2.13
N VAL A 58 -5.06 -4.45 1.57
CA VAL A 58 -4.60 -4.46 0.17
C VAL A 58 -5.71 -4.94 -0.75
N ILE A 59 -6.27 -4.01 -1.50
CA ILE A 59 -7.27 -4.25 -2.54
C ILE A 59 -6.54 -4.57 -3.85
N LEU A 60 -7.00 -5.59 -4.55
CA LEU A 60 -6.43 -6.00 -5.83
C LEU A 60 -7.41 -5.71 -6.96
N ALA A 61 -6.88 -5.18 -8.06
CA ALA A 61 -7.63 -5.03 -9.29
C ALA A 61 -6.81 -5.52 -10.49
N LYS A 62 -7.48 -6.24 -11.39
CA LYS A 62 -6.95 -6.65 -12.68
C LYS A 62 -7.60 -5.80 -13.75
N ASN A 63 -6.81 -5.25 -14.69
CA ASN A 63 -7.30 -4.37 -15.77
C ASN A 63 -8.16 -3.20 -15.26
N ILE A 64 -7.71 -2.53 -14.20
CA ILE A 64 -8.46 -1.40 -13.62
C ILE A 64 -8.69 -0.31 -14.68
N SER A 65 -9.94 0.16 -14.77
CA SER A 65 -10.34 1.25 -15.65
C SER A 65 -11.25 2.22 -14.92
N GLY A 66 -11.33 3.45 -15.42
CA GLY A 66 -12.14 4.52 -14.81
C GLY A 66 -11.45 5.26 -13.66
N ILE A 67 -12.23 6.13 -13.00
CA ILE A 67 -11.76 6.99 -11.92
C ILE A 67 -12.30 6.45 -10.60
N ILE A 68 -11.41 6.17 -9.64
CA ILE A 68 -11.76 5.69 -8.30
C ILE A 68 -11.01 6.51 -7.24
N SER A 69 -11.50 6.46 -6.00
CA SER A 69 -10.94 7.23 -4.89
C SER A 69 -9.68 6.63 -4.27
N LEU A 70 -9.29 5.39 -4.60
CA LEU A 70 -8.03 4.79 -4.14
C LEU A 70 -6.83 5.48 -4.82
N GLN A 71 -6.08 6.26 -4.05
CA GLN A 71 -4.94 7.05 -4.56
C GLN A 71 -3.65 6.25 -4.58
N ASN A 72 -3.45 5.37 -3.60
CA ASN A 72 -2.25 4.54 -3.54
C ASN A 72 -2.42 3.35 -4.46
N LYS A 73 -1.66 3.34 -5.56
CA LYS A 73 -1.66 2.29 -6.57
C LYS A 73 -0.23 1.82 -6.81
N MET A 74 -0.02 0.52 -6.74
CA MET A 74 1.26 -0.12 -6.96
C MET A 74 1.07 -1.20 -8.02
N ASP A 75 1.73 -1.03 -9.16
CA ASP A 75 1.73 -2.04 -10.21
C ASP A 75 2.61 -3.20 -9.79
N CYS A 76 2.02 -4.39 -9.80
CA CYS A 76 2.62 -5.59 -9.25
C CYS A 76 2.51 -6.75 -10.23
N ILE A 77 3.39 -7.74 -10.06
CA ILE A 77 3.28 -9.06 -10.70
C ILE A 77 2.92 -10.09 -9.64
N VAL A 78 1.94 -10.94 -9.92
CA VAL A 78 1.59 -12.05 -9.04
C VAL A 78 2.73 -13.06 -9.01
N ASP A 79 3.27 -13.31 -7.82
CA ASP A 79 4.36 -14.26 -7.60
C ASP A 79 3.83 -15.65 -7.30
N SER A 80 2.98 -15.76 -6.29
CA SER A 80 2.37 -17.00 -5.82
C SER A 80 1.12 -16.71 -5.00
N PHE A 81 0.30 -17.74 -4.74
CA PHE A 81 -0.86 -17.60 -3.87
C PHE A 81 -1.22 -18.93 -3.18
N GLU A 82 -1.88 -18.81 -2.03
CA GLU A 82 -2.50 -19.92 -1.31
C GLU A 82 -4.01 -19.71 -1.27
N LYS A 83 -4.76 -20.68 -1.80
CA LYS A 83 -6.23 -20.61 -1.85
C LYS A 83 -6.82 -21.35 -0.66
N GLY A 84 -7.18 -20.61 0.39
CA GLY A 84 -7.98 -21.14 1.49
C GLY A 84 -9.46 -21.28 1.13
N LYS A 85 -10.25 -21.77 2.11
CA LYS A 85 -11.70 -21.93 1.97
C LYS A 85 -12.44 -20.58 2.00
N LEU A 86 -12.00 -19.67 2.87
CA LEU A 86 -12.64 -18.35 3.07
C LEU A 86 -11.80 -17.21 2.54
N LEU A 87 -10.48 -17.31 2.70
CA LEU A 87 -9.51 -16.29 2.33
C LEU A 87 -8.47 -16.88 1.38
N SER A 88 -7.90 -16.04 0.55
CA SER A 88 -6.73 -16.36 -0.26
C SER A 88 -5.62 -15.37 0.06
N LYS A 89 -4.40 -15.89 0.23
CA LYS A 89 -3.20 -15.10 0.44
C LYS A 89 -2.45 -15.02 -0.89
N ILE A 90 -2.07 -13.81 -1.30
CA ILE A 90 -1.40 -13.56 -2.57
C ILE A 90 -0.09 -12.84 -2.26
N ILE A 91 1.01 -13.36 -2.82
CA ILE A 91 2.32 -12.75 -2.80
C ILE A 91 2.52 -12.02 -4.13
N LEU A 92 2.93 -10.76 -4.05
CA LEU A 92 3.07 -9.85 -5.15
C LEU A 92 4.50 -9.30 -5.20
N ASN A 93 5.04 -9.18 -6.41
CA ASN A 93 6.29 -8.48 -6.69
C ASN A 93 5.97 -7.02 -7.02
N PHE A 94 6.48 -6.10 -6.21
CA PHE A 94 6.42 -4.66 -6.42
C PHE A 94 7.85 -4.12 -6.59
N GLY A 95 8.35 -4.13 -7.82
CA GLY A 95 9.77 -3.90 -8.10
C GLY A 95 10.64 -4.89 -7.30
N GLU A 96 11.52 -4.36 -6.45
CA GLU A 96 12.39 -5.16 -5.57
C GLU A 96 11.70 -5.61 -4.26
N ASN A 97 10.50 -5.09 -3.98
CA ASN A 97 9.76 -5.38 -2.75
C ASN A 97 8.76 -6.52 -2.96
N LYS A 98 8.41 -7.19 -1.86
CA LYS A 98 7.27 -8.11 -1.79
C LYS A 98 6.10 -7.45 -1.07
N ILE A 99 4.90 -7.64 -1.59
CA ILE A 99 3.65 -7.26 -0.93
C ILE A 99 2.80 -8.51 -0.76
N THR A 100 2.21 -8.68 0.42
CA THR A 100 1.21 -9.71 0.68
C THR A 100 -0.18 -9.07 0.73
N SER A 101 -1.12 -9.65 0.01
CA SER A 101 -2.55 -9.33 0.11
C SER A 101 -3.32 -10.53 0.63
N VAL A 102 -4.35 -10.28 1.44
CA VAL A 102 -5.31 -11.29 1.88
C VAL A 102 -6.70 -10.80 1.49
N ILE A 103 -7.33 -11.49 0.53
CA ILE A 103 -8.69 -11.19 0.06
C ILE A 103 -9.60 -12.41 0.26
N THR A 104 -10.91 -12.21 0.11
CA THR A 104 -11.85 -13.35 0.15
C THR A 104 -11.59 -14.33 -0.99
N ARG A 105 -11.89 -15.60 -0.76
CA ARG A 105 -11.78 -16.63 -1.78
C ARG A 105 -12.64 -16.29 -3.01
N ASN A 106 -13.84 -15.75 -2.79
CA ASN A 106 -14.72 -15.31 -3.88
C ASN A 106 -14.08 -14.20 -4.73
N ALA A 107 -13.46 -13.19 -4.11
CA ALA A 107 -12.78 -12.12 -4.85
C ALA A 107 -11.58 -12.64 -5.65
N PHE A 108 -10.80 -13.55 -5.07
CA PHE A 108 -9.70 -14.20 -5.77
C PHE A 108 -10.18 -14.94 -7.03
N ASP A 109 -11.22 -15.76 -6.88
CA ASP A 109 -11.77 -16.55 -7.99
C ASP A 109 -12.42 -15.63 -9.05
N GLN A 110 -13.12 -14.57 -8.63
CA GLN A 110 -13.72 -13.57 -9.52
C GLN A 110 -12.67 -12.80 -10.35
N LEU A 111 -11.54 -12.44 -9.73
CA LEU A 111 -10.43 -11.78 -10.44
C LEU A 111 -9.68 -12.71 -11.39
N GLY A 112 -9.87 -14.03 -11.26
CA GLY A 112 -9.19 -15.02 -12.08
C GLY A 112 -7.67 -14.93 -11.98
N ILE A 113 -7.15 -14.70 -10.77
CA ILE A 113 -5.71 -14.49 -10.52
C ILE A 113 -4.92 -15.74 -10.87
N GLN A 114 -3.85 -15.55 -11.63
CA GLN A 114 -2.84 -16.54 -12.01
C GLN A 114 -1.44 -16.01 -11.67
N GLU A 115 -0.48 -16.92 -11.52
CA GLU A 115 0.93 -16.52 -11.40
C GLU A 115 1.35 -15.74 -12.65
N LYS A 116 2.20 -14.74 -12.46
CA LYS A 116 2.70 -13.81 -13.48
C LYS A 116 1.68 -12.83 -14.05
N ASP A 117 0.45 -12.81 -13.52
CA ASP A 117 -0.50 -11.76 -13.87
C ASP A 117 0.03 -10.38 -13.46
N GLU A 118 -0.20 -9.39 -14.32
CA GLU A 118 -0.13 -7.98 -13.95
C GLU A 118 -1.37 -7.60 -13.14
N ILE A 119 -1.15 -6.99 -11.97
CA ILE A 119 -2.21 -6.62 -11.05
C ILE A 119 -1.86 -5.31 -10.35
N THR A 120 -2.86 -4.45 -10.15
CA THR A 120 -2.68 -3.21 -9.38
C THR A 120 -3.09 -3.48 -7.92
N ALA A 121 -2.14 -3.39 -7.01
CA ALA A 121 -2.38 -3.39 -5.58
C ALA A 121 -2.69 -1.97 -5.10
N MET A 122 -3.73 -1.82 -4.29
CA MET A 122 -4.24 -0.52 -3.86
C MET A 122 -4.58 -0.51 -2.38
N ILE A 123 -4.34 0.63 -1.72
CA ILE A 123 -4.62 0.80 -0.28
C ILE A 123 -5.26 2.18 -0.08
N LYS A 124 -6.27 2.29 0.77
CA LYS A 124 -6.80 3.61 1.14
C LYS A 124 -5.73 4.41 1.90
N THR A 125 -5.66 5.71 1.66
CA THR A 125 -4.69 6.61 2.29
C THR A 125 -4.66 6.54 3.83
N ASN A 126 -5.82 6.31 4.46
CA ASN A 126 -5.94 6.23 5.92
C ASN A 126 -5.63 4.83 6.50
N GLU A 127 -5.32 3.83 5.67
CA GLU A 127 -4.92 2.47 6.11
C GLU A 127 -3.40 2.25 5.99
N ILE A 128 -2.65 3.30 5.62
CA ILE A 128 -1.20 3.32 5.62
C ILE A 128 -0.72 4.06 6.86
N SER A 129 0.06 3.39 7.70
CA SER A 129 0.73 3.97 8.86
C SER A 129 2.22 4.20 8.58
N LEU A 130 2.84 5.10 9.33
CA LEU A 130 4.27 5.41 9.23
C LEU A 130 4.98 5.10 10.55
N SER A 131 6.24 4.68 10.45
CA SER A 131 7.13 4.59 11.60
C SER A 131 8.55 4.95 11.19
N ASN A 132 9.40 5.18 12.18
CA ASN A 132 10.84 5.29 11.97
C ASN A 132 11.37 4.03 11.26
N ASP A 133 12.38 4.21 10.41
CA ASP A 133 13.16 3.11 9.87
C ASP A 133 14.02 2.46 10.97
#